data_AF-A0A7X0PAD7-F1
#
_entry.id   AF-A0A7X0PAD7-F1
#
_cell.length_a   1.000
_cell.length_b   1.000
_cell.length_c   1.000
_cell.angle_alpha   90.00
_cell.angle_beta   90.00
_cell.angle_gamma   90.00
#
_symmetry.space_group_name_H-M   'P 1'
#
loop_
_entity.id
_entity.type
_entity.pdbx_description
1 polymer ?
#
loop_
_entity_poly.entity_id
_entity_poly.type
_entity_poly.pdbx_seq_one_letter_code
_entity_poly.pdbx_strand_id
1 'polypeptide(L)'
;MYLIVIAWLYVTLMMAVAEATNTTGTVLGAIVTFVLYGLLPMGILVYILGTPSRKRALKQREQMEQAAWDAEQAALRAAKADADSSAPDAGGEAPAAAQDGGVAPVRKEP
;
A
#
# COMPACT_ATOMS: atom_id res chain seq x y z
N MET A 1 -16.32 -2.26 -4.27
CA MET A 1 -16.89 -2.77 -5.53
C MET A 1 -17.77 -3.99 -5.32
N TYR A 2 -17.36 -4.96 -4.51
CA TYR A 2 -18.17 -6.16 -4.23
C TYR A 2 -19.52 -5.88 -3.54
N LEU A 3 -19.63 -4.84 -2.70
CA LEU A 3 -20.91 -4.47 -2.07
C LEU A 3 -22.02 -4.17 -3.10
N ILE A 4 -21.68 -3.47 -4.19
CA ILE A 4 -22.64 -3.16 -5.27
C ILE A 4 -23.06 -4.43 -6.00
N VAL A 5 -22.10 -5.35 -6.23
CA VAL A 5 -22.36 -6.65 -6.85
C VAL A 5 -23.28 -7.51 -5.99
N ILE A 6 -22.99 -7.59 -4.70
CA ILE A 6 -23.76 -8.39 -3.74
C ILE A 6 -25.16 -7.80 -3.56
N ALA A 7 -25.27 -6.47 -3.44
CA ALA A 7 -26.57 -5.80 -3.32
C ALA A 7 -27.45 -6.00 -4.57
N TRP A 8 -26.88 -5.88 -5.77
CA TRP A 8 -27.62 -6.09 -7.02
C TRP A 8 -28.07 -7.56 -7.21
N LEU A 9 -27.19 -8.51 -6.90
CA LEU A 9 -27.54 -9.93 -6.93
C LEU A 9 -28.66 -10.23 -5.95
N TYR A 10 -28.65 -9.64 -4.76
CA TYR A 10 -29.75 -9.79 -3.80
C TYR A 10 -31.07 -9.24 -4.35
N VAL A 11 -31.06 -8.03 -4.93
CA VAL A 11 -32.27 -7.43 -5.52
C VAL A 11 -32.84 -8.28 -6.65
N THR A 12 -31.99 -8.74 -7.57
CA THR A 12 -32.43 -9.54 -8.72
C THR A 12 -32.83 -10.95 -8.33
N LEU A 13 -32.18 -11.54 -7.32
CA LEU A 13 -32.62 -12.78 -6.68
C LEU A 13 -34.00 -12.62 -6.04
N MET A 14 -34.23 -11.55 -5.28
CA MET A 14 -35.53 -11.29 -4.67
C MET A 14 -36.64 -11.04 -5.70
N MET A 15 -36.34 -10.38 -6.82
CA MET A 15 -37.25 -10.28 -7.97
C MET A 15 -37.61 -11.65 -8.54
N ALA A 16 -36.62 -12.54 -8.73
CA ALA A 16 -36.85 -13.88 -9.23
C ALA A 16 -37.66 -14.75 -8.26
N VAL A 17 -37.41 -14.63 -6.95
CA VAL A 17 -38.19 -15.32 -5.91
C VAL A 17 -39.64 -14.84 -5.92
N ALA A 18 -39.88 -13.54 -6.09
CA ALA A 18 -41.23 -13.00 -6.23
C ALA A 18 -41.95 -13.58 -7.46
N GLU A 19 -41.24 -13.74 -8.58
CA GLU A 19 -41.78 -14.37 -9.79
C GLU A 19 -42.05 -15.87 -9.59
N ALA A 20 -41.18 -16.60 -8.89
CA ALA A 20 -41.36 -18.03 -8.62
C ALA A 20 -42.50 -18.35 -7.65
N THR A 21 -42.87 -17.40 -6.78
CA THR A 21 -43.90 -17.58 -5.74
C THR A 21 -45.26 -17.00 -6.11
N ASN A 22 -45.36 -16.29 -7.25
CA ASN A 22 -46.61 -15.73 -7.75
C ASN A 22 -47.47 -16.80 -8.43
N THR A 23 -48.80 -16.72 -8.29
CA THR A 23 -49.77 -17.68 -8.85
C THR A 23 -49.77 -17.76 -10.37
N THR A 24 -49.36 -16.68 -11.05
CA THR A 24 -49.17 -16.62 -12.51
C THR A 24 -47.72 -16.83 -12.95
N GLY A 25 -46.79 -16.91 -12.00
CA GLY A 25 -45.37 -17.06 -12.28
C GLY A 25 -44.93 -18.51 -12.39
N THR A 26 -43.71 -18.72 -12.90
CA THR A 26 -43.12 -20.06 -13.01
C THR A 26 -41.67 -20.03 -12.54
N VAL A 27 -41.19 -21.15 -12.00
CA VAL A 27 -39.79 -21.32 -11.62
C VAL A 27 -38.87 -21.15 -12.84
N LEU A 28 -39.29 -21.63 -14.01
CA LEU A 28 -38.55 -21.44 -15.25
C LEU A 28 -38.44 -19.96 -15.63
N GLY A 29 -39.54 -19.20 -15.54
CA GLY A 29 -39.56 -17.75 -15.77
C GLY A 29 -38.62 -17.02 -14.82
N ALA A 30 -38.70 -17.35 -13.51
CA ALA A 30 -37.81 -16.79 -12.50
C ALA A 30 -36.32 -17.05 -12.79
N ILE A 31 -35.95 -18.25 -13.23
CA ILE A 31 -34.57 -18.57 -13.62
C ILE A 31 -34.15 -17.73 -14.84
N VAL A 32 -35.01 -17.67 -15.86
CA VAL A 32 -34.74 -16.90 -17.08
C VAL A 32 -34.55 -15.41 -16.74
N THR A 33 -35.43 -14.83 -15.92
CA THR A 33 -35.32 -13.45 -15.44
C THR A 33 -34.04 -13.23 -14.65
N PHE A 34 -33.72 -14.10 -13.69
CA PHE A 34 -32.49 -13.97 -12.89
C PHE A 34 -31.22 -14.03 -13.76
N VAL A 35 -31.17 -14.94 -14.74
CA VAL A 35 -29.99 -15.08 -15.59
C VAL A 35 -29.88 -13.91 -16.58
N LEU A 36 -30.95 -13.60 -17.31
CA LEU A 36 -30.91 -12.59 -18.36
C LEU A 36 -30.89 -11.15 -17.83
N TYR A 37 -31.54 -10.88 -16.71
CA TYR A 37 -31.64 -9.52 -16.14
C TYR A 37 -30.76 -9.33 -14.90
N GLY A 38 -30.36 -10.40 -14.21
CA GLY A 38 -29.44 -10.34 -13.08
C GLY A 38 -28.00 -10.61 -13.50
N LEU A 39 -27.69 -11.86 -13.85
CA LEU A 39 -26.33 -12.32 -14.10
C LEU A 39 -25.70 -11.72 -15.37
N LEU A 40 -26.44 -11.62 -16.47
CA LEU A 40 -25.91 -11.13 -17.75
C LEU A 40 -25.44 -9.66 -17.68
N PRO A 41 -26.28 -8.67 -17.31
CA PRO A 41 -25.82 -7.29 -17.20
C PRO A 41 -24.75 -7.12 -16.11
N MET A 42 -24.83 -7.89 -15.02
CA MET A 42 -23.82 -7.79 -13.97
C MET A 42 -22.48 -8.39 -14.37
N GLY A 43 -22.48 -9.47 -15.15
CA GLY A 43 -21.28 -10.02 -15.76
C GLY A 43 -20.57 -9.02 -16.67
N ILE A 44 -21.34 -8.27 -17.47
CA ILE A 44 -20.81 -7.20 -18.33
C ILE A 44 -20.16 -6.09 -17.50
N LEU A 45 -20.84 -5.61 -16.45
CA LEU A 45 -20.30 -4.56 -15.58
C LEU A 45 -19.03 -5.01 -14.86
N VAL A 46 -19.00 -6.22 -14.31
CA VAL A 46 -17.82 -6.77 -13.65
C VAL A 46 -16.68 -6.99 -14.64
N TYR A 47 -16.99 -7.43 -15.86
CA TYR A 47 -16.00 -7.59 -16.92
C TYR A 47 -15.33 -6.24 -17.28
N ILE A 48 -16.12 -5.18 -17.43
CA ILE A 48 -15.62 -3.84 -17.76
C ILE A 48 -14.83 -3.24 -16.59
N LEU A 49 -15.42 -3.20 -15.39
CA LEU A 49 -14.82 -2.58 -14.21
C LEU A 49 -13.72 -3.44 -13.55
N GLY A 50 -13.57 -4.71 -13.93
CA GLY A 50 -12.54 -5.61 -13.41
C GLY A 50 -11.12 -5.25 -13.86
N THR A 51 -10.97 -4.66 -15.04
CA THR A 51 -9.67 -4.31 -15.66
C THR A 51 -8.83 -3.32 -14.84
N PRO A 52 -9.35 -2.17 -14.35
CA PRO A 52 -8.60 -1.28 -13.46
C PRO A 52 -8.33 -1.90 -12.08
N SER A 53 -9.13 -2.88 -11.64
CA SER A 53 -8.94 -3.52 -10.34
C SER A 53 -7.68 -4.40 -10.30
N ARG A 54 -7.34 -5.07 -11.41
CA ARG A 54 -6.08 -5.84 -11.52
C ARG A 54 -4.85 -4.95 -11.40
N LYS A 55 -4.87 -3.78 -12.03
CA LYS A 55 -3.78 -2.79 -11.93
C LYS A 55 -3.64 -2.22 -10.53
N ARG A 56 -4.75 -2.02 -9.81
CA ARG A 56 -4.72 -1.63 -8.39
C ARG A 56 -4.12 -2.71 -7.49
N ALA A 57 -4.45 -3.98 -7.73
CA ALA A 57 -3.89 -5.09 -6.96
C ALA A 57 -2.37 -5.24 -7.16
N LEU A 58 -1.86 -5.01 -8.37
CA LEU A 58 -0.42 -4.98 -8.65
C LEU A 58 0.28 -3.79 -7.95
N LYS A 59 -0.29 -2.59 -8.06
CA LYS A 59 0.26 -1.38 -7.41
C LYS A 59 0.28 -1.51 -5.87
N GLN A 60 -0.70 -2.19 -5.28
CA GLN A 60 -0.69 -2.47 -3.83
C GLN A 60 0.46 -3.39 -3.43
N ARG A 61 0.85 -4.35 -4.28
CA ARG A 61 2.00 -5.22 -4.03
C ARG A 61 3.32 -4.47 -4.15
N GLU A 62 3.47 -3.64 -5.17
CA GLU A 62 4.65 -2.77 -5.35
C GLU A 62 4.82 -1.81 -4.16
N GLN A 63 3.74 -1.26 -3.63
CA GLN A 63 3.77 -0.40 -2.43
C GLN A 63 4.22 -1.15 -1.18
N MET A 64 3.84 -2.43 -1.02
CA MET A 64 4.31 -3.26 0.10
C MET A 64 5.80 -3.59 -0.01
N GLU A 65 6.27 -3.87 -1.22
CA GLU A 65 7.68 -4.15 -1.49
C GLU A 65 8.56 -2.90 -1.28
N GLN A 66 8.10 -1.74 -1.74
CA GLN A 66 8.76 -0.45 -1.48
C GLN A 66 8.82 -0.15 0.02
N ALA A 67 7.73 -0.36 0.76
CA ALA A 67 7.71 -0.16 2.20
C ALA A 67 8.69 -1.09 2.94
N ALA A 68 8.85 -2.33 2.48
CA ALA A 68 9.82 -3.27 3.04
C ALA A 68 11.28 -2.84 2.75
N TRP A 69 11.56 -2.40 1.52
CA TRP A 69 12.86 -1.87 1.12
C TRP A 69 13.25 -0.60 1.90
N ASP A 70 12.29 0.30 2.10
CA ASP A 70 12.51 1.53 2.88
C ASP A 70 12.78 1.22 4.37
N ALA A 71 12.11 0.22 4.94
CA ALA A 71 12.34 -0.22 6.31
C ALA A 71 13.73 -0.86 6.48
N GLU A 72 14.18 -1.68 5.52
CA GLU A 72 15.51 -2.28 5.54
C GLU A 72 16.61 -1.23 5.37
N GLN A 73 16.41 -0.26 4.47
CA GLN A 73 17.33 0.87 4.33
C GLN A 73 17.38 1.75 5.59
N ALA A 74 16.24 2.00 6.24
CA ALA A 74 16.22 2.76 7.49
C ALA A 74 17.00 2.03 8.59
N ALA A 75 16.87 0.70 8.69
CA ALA A 75 17.63 -0.12 9.63
C ALA A 75 19.14 -0.09 9.33
N LEU A 76 19.54 -0.18 8.06
CA LEU A 76 20.94 -0.08 7.64
C LEU A 76 21.54 1.30 7.93
N ARG A 77 20.78 2.38 7.71
CA ARG A 77 21.23 3.75 8.04
C ARG A 77 21.37 3.95 9.55
N ALA A 78 20.44 3.41 10.34
CA ALA A 78 20.53 3.46 11.80
C ALA A 78 21.76 2.68 12.29
N ALA A 79 21.97 1.46 11.80
CA ALA A 79 23.15 0.66 12.13
C ALA A 79 24.46 1.35 11.71
N LYS A 80 24.48 2.05 10.57
CA LYS A 80 25.62 2.85 10.15
C LYS A 80 25.85 4.07 11.05
N ALA A 81 24.81 4.76 11.48
CA ALA A 81 24.92 5.88 12.41
C ALA A 81 25.41 5.42 13.81
N ASP A 82 24.99 4.25 14.27
CA ASP A 82 25.50 3.62 15.50
C ASP A 82 26.97 3.20 15.35
N ALA A 83 27.37 2.71 14.18
CA ALA A 83 28.77 2.39 13.87
C ALA A 83 29.64 3.65 13.79
N ASP A 84 29.15 4.73 13.17
CA ASP A 84 29.87 6.01 13.04
C ASP A 84 30.00 6.72 14.41
N SER A 85 29.06 6.51 15.35
CA SER A 85 29.15 7.05 16.73
C SER A 85 29.97 6.20 17.71
N SER A 86 30.17 4.91 17.41
CA SER A 86 31.04 4.02 18.18
C SER A 86 32.47 3.91 17.62
N ALA A 87 32.70 4.45 16.43
CA ALA A 87 34.04 4.60 15.88
C ALA A 87 34.83 5.62 16.72
N PRO A 88 36.09 5.33 17.09
CA PRO A 88 36.99 6.33 17.64
C PRO A 88 37.06 7.51 16.69
N ASP A 89 37.03 8.74 17.21
CA ASP A 89 37.23 9.95 16.42
C ASP A 89 38.60 9.89 15.72
N ALA A 90 38.59 9.41 14.47
CA ALA A 90 39.72 9.40 13.56
C ALA A 90 39.68 10.65 12.67
N GLY A 91 39.05 11.73 13.16
CA GLY A 91 38.83 12.97 12.46
C GLY A 91 40.10 13.49 11.80
N GLY A 92 40.14 13.39 10.48
CA GLY A 92 40.90 14.29 9.62
C GLY A 92 40.21 15.65 9.53
N GLU A 93 39.74 16.18 10.66
CA GLU A 93 39.31 17.58 10.74
C GLU A 93 40.52 18.42 10.35
N ALA A 94 40.34 19.31 9.36
CA ALA A 94 41.38 20.27 9.02
C ALA A 94 41.72 21.03 10.31
N PRO A 95 43.01 21.18 10.67
CA PRO A 95 43.37 21.81 11.92
C PRO A 95 42.69 23.16 12.00
N ALA A 96 41.90 23.38 13.05
CA ALA A 96 41.34 24.68 13.33
C ALA A 96 42.51 25.68 13.30
N ALA A 97 42.43 26.64 12.38
CA ALA A 97 43.43 27.68 12.25
C ALA A 97 43.74 28.24 13.64
N ALA A 98 45.03 28.36 13.96
CA ALA A 98 45.51 28.77 15.27
C ALA A 98 44.67 29.94 15.79
N GLN A 99 43.96 29.72 16.91
CA GLN A 99 43.47 30.84 17.69
C GLN A 99 44.70 31.66 18.10
N ASP A 100 44.70 32.95 17.74
CA ASP A 100 45.72 33.96 18.04
C ASP A 100 45.92 34.17 19.56
N GLY A 101 46.46 33.16 20.22
CA GLY A 101 46.58 33.10 21.67
C GLY A 101 47.66 32.13 22.12
N GLY A 102 48.80 32.11 21.43
CA GLY A 102 49.98 31.36 21.87
C GLY A 102 50.48 31.91 23.20
N VAL A 103 50.34 31.13 24.28
CA VAL A 103 50.95 31.44 25.58
C VAL A 103 52.47 31.44 25.40
N ALA A 104 53.10 32.61 25.62
CA ALA A 104 54.54 32.76 25.47
C ALA A 104 55.31 31.89 26.49
N PRO A 105 56.37 31.17 26.08
CA PRO A 105 57.16 30.36 27.01
C PRO A 105 57.96 31.24 27.96
N VAL A 106 57.71 31.09 29.28
CA VAL A 106 58.49 31.73 30.34
C VAL A 106 59.89 31.10 30.38
N ARG A 107 60.90 31.89 29.98
CA ARG A 107 62.30 31.54 30.17
C ARG A 107 62.66 31.81 31.63
N LYS A 108 63.16 30.80 32.37
CA LYS A 108 63.82 31.06 33.66
C LYS A 108 65.27 31.45 33.40
N GLU A 109 65.66 32.59 33.96
CA GLU A 109 67.03 33.10 34.00
C GLU A 109 67.90 32.29 34.99
N PRO A 110 69.24 32.29 34.80
CA PRO A 110 70.17 31.39 35.49
C PRO A 110 70.33 31.66 36.98
#